data_AF-A0A2M9JU16-F1
#
_entry.id   AF-A0A2M9JU16-F1
#
_cell.length_a   1.000
_cell.length_b   1.000
_cell.length_c   1.000
_cell.angle_alpha   90.00
_cell.angle_beta   90.00
_cell.angle_gamma   90.00
#
_symmetry.space_group_name_H-M   'P 1'
#
loop_
_entity.id
_entity.type
_entity.pdbx_description
1 polymer ?
#
loop_
_entity_poly.entity_id
_entity_poly.type
_entity_poly.pdbx_seq_one_letter_code
_entity_poly.pdbx_strand_id
1 'polypeptide(L)'
;MTSIQGGAGDIADGTATLADRARLVVLSAPISQREFADRVGMDPTALSKALRGNRRLQDHEVAAIAQVGKVSQRYLRTGAGRPPATGGGQAVRRRADAVDADLRRAQILEATARLIARRGFHKVRVADIARACGTSTGTVHYHFPTKDHALRAALVFYADRFHARLEEEFRTADTTVEKLRRLIEVQLTTTEEDADEWSVWVQSWNEAILDPTLREGQKGVHVRWREIVLDLLRTCQREGMAQGADAGAMASRFTSMVDGMAIQVLAGTGDMDAARMRELLLDAFEPYITLRRG
;
A
#
# COMPACT_ATOMS: atom_id res chain seq x y z
N MET A 1 -27.95 -54.17 30.28
CA MET A 1 -27.10 -53.05 30.72
C MET A 1 -26.68 -52.27 29.49
N THR A 2 -27.44 -51.22 29.19
CA THR A 2 -27.24 -50.31 28.07
C THR A 2 -26.37 -49.16 28.56
N SER A 3 -25.27 -48.83 27.87
CA SER A 3 -24.61 -47.53 27.99
C SER A 3 -24.17 -47.03 26.60
N ILE A 4 -24.48 -45.76 26.40
CA ILE A 4 -24.39 -44.92 25.20
C ILE A 4 -23.30 -43.84 25.45
N GLN A 5 -22.87 -43.17 24.35
CA GLN A 5 -22.12 -41.91 24.20
C GLN A 5 -20.58 -42.01 24.20
N GLY A 6 -19.84 -41.37 23.28
CA GLY A 6 -20.08 -40.38 22.23
C GLY A 6 -18.70 -39.79 21.89
N GLY A 7 -18.21 -39.74 20.66
CA GLY A 7 -18.64 -38.77 19.65
C GLY A 7 -18.09 -37.37 19.93
N ALA A 8 -16.78 -37.14 19.74
CA ALA A 8 -16.21 -35.80 19.59
C ALA A 8 -15.50 -35.79 18.23
N GLY A 9 -16.02 -35.15 17.19
CA GLY A 9 -16.79 -33.91 17.18
C GLY A 9 -16.02 -32.98 16.26
N ASP A 10 -16.17 -33.22 14.97
CA ASP A 10 -15.79 -32.36 13.85
C ASP A 10 -16.42 -30.98 14.11
N ILE A 11 -15.66 -30.06 14.69
CA ILE A 11 -16.08 -28.66 14.79
C ILE A 11 -15.86 -28.08 13.40
N ALA A 12 -16.88 -28.21 12.56
CA ALA A 12 -16.98 -27.46 11.33
C ALA A 12 -16.88 -25.96 11.68
N ASP A 13 -15.74 -25.38 11.33
CA ASP A 13 -15.40 -23.96 11.41
C ASP A 13 -16.23 -23.16 10.37
N GLY A 14 -17.56 -23.17 10.54
CA GLY A 14 -18.55 -22.66 9.58
C GLY A 14 -18.60 -21.14 9.46
N THR A 15 -17.82 -20.41 10.26
CA THR A 15 -17.77 -18.94 10.29
C THR A 15 -16.50 -18.36 9.67
N ALA A 16 -15.44 -19.15 9.49
CA ALA A 16 -14.21 -18.67 8.88
C ALA A 16 -14.39 -18.34 7.40
N THR A 17 -13.85 -17.21 6.94
CA THR A 17 -13.87 -16.85 5.52
C THR A 17 -12.82 -17.65 4.74
N LEU A 18 -12.88 -17.59 3.40
CA LEU A 18 -11.83 -18.17 2.56
C LEU A 18 -10.46 -17.53 2.84
N ALA A 19 -10.42 -16.22 3.16
CA ALA A 19 -9.19 -15.54 3.55
C ALA A 19 -8.63 -16.08 4.87
N ASP A 20 -9.48 -16.33 5.86
CA ASP A 20 -9.07 -16.88 7.16
C ASP A 20 -8.45 -18.28 7.02
N ARG A 21 -9.10 -19.15 6.23
CA ARG A 21 -8.57 -20.50 5.98
C ARG A 21 -7.29 -20.48 5.14
N ALA A 22 -7.19 -19.61 4.15
CA ALA A 22 -5.95 -19.42 3.40
C ALA A 22 -4.82 -18.93 4.30
N ARG A 23 -5.11 -18.01 5.23
CA ARG A 23 -4.15 -17.50 6.22
C ARG A 23 -3.65 -18.61 7.14
N LEU A 24 -4.54 -19.46 7.63
CA LEU A 24 -4.16 -20.61 8.46
C LEU A 24 -3.23 -21.59 7.72
N VAL A 25 -3.49 -21.81 6.43
CA VAL A 25 -2.65 -22.67 5.57
C VAL A 25 -1.26 -22.08 5.37
N VAL A 26 -1.17 -20.79 5.05
CA VAL A 26 0.13 -20.10 4.88
C VAL A 26 0.92 -20.09 6.19
N LEU A 27 0.27 -19.83 7.32
CA LEU A 27 0.91 -19.82 8.65
C LEU A 27 1.43 -21.20 9.08
N SER A 28 0.73 -22.26 8.69
CA SER A 28 1.09 -23.64 9.04
C SER A 28 2.24 -24.18 8.18
N ALA A 29 2.59 -23.50 7.09
CA ALA A 29 3.68 -23.91 6.24
C ALA A 29 5.05 -23.64 6.90
N PRO A 30 6.03 -24.56 6.79
CA PRO A 30 7.36 -24.40 7.39
C PRO A 30 8.27 -23.45 6.58
N ILE A 31 7.70 -22.48 5.88
CA ILE A 31 8.39 -21.53 5.00
C ILE A 31 7.90 -20.11 5.29
N SER A 32 8.66 -19.10 4.86
CA SER A 32 8.23 -17.69 5.02
C SER A 32 7.02 -17.38 4.13
N GLN A 33 6.23 -16.34 4.46
CA GLN A 33 5.13 -15.91 3.59
C GLN A 33 5.63 -15.47 2.20
N ARG A 34 6.82 -14.85 2.12
CA ARG A 34 7.44 -14.46 0.85
C ARG A 34 7.77 -15.68 0.00
N GLU A 35 8.43 -16.67 0.59
CA GLU A 35 8.72 -17.94 -0.09
C GLU A 35 7.44 -18.71 -0.45
N PHE A 36 6.41 -18.63 0.39
CA PHE A 36 5.11 -19.19 0.07
C PHE A 36 4.51 -18.50 -1.16
N ALA A 37 4.53 -17.17 -1.22
CA ALA A 37 4.07 -16.36 -2.36
C ALA A 37 4.80 -16.73 -3.64
N ASP A 38 6.13 -16.83 -3.59
CA ASP A 38 6.97 -17.24 -4.71
C ASP A 38 6.55 -18.64 -5.22
N ARG A 39 6.27 -19.59 -4.31
CA ARG A 39 5.84 -20.96 -4.66
C ARG A 39 4.42 -21.04 -5.23
N VAL A 40 3.52 -20.14 -4.85
CA VAL A 40 2.18 -20.05 -5.47
C VAL A 40 2.17 -19.19 -6.73
N GLY A 41 3.32 -18.59 -7.12
CA GLY A 41 3.40 -17.70 -8.27
C GLY A 41 2.65 -16.38 -8.07
N MET A 42 2.54 -15.93 -6.82
CA MET A 42 1.89 -14.67 -6.46
C MET A 42 2.91 -13.63 -6.02
N ASP A 43 2.67 -12.37 -6.35
CA ASP A 43 3.39 -11.26 -5.73
C ASP A 43 3.18 -11.30 -4.19
N PRO A 44 4.24 -11.13 -3.37
CA PRO A 44 4.13 -11.15 -1.92
C PRO A 44 3.12 -10.14 -1.36
N THR A 45 3.00 -8.95 -1.95
CA THR A 45 2.06 -7.91 -1.54
C THR A 45 0.63 -8.30 -1.90
N ALA A 46 0.42 -8.89 -3.09
CA ALA A 46 -0.87 -9.41 -3.54
C ALA A 46 -1.36 -10.57 -2.65
N LEU A 47 -0.49 -11.52 -2.29
CA LEU A 47 -0.82 -12.57 -1.32
C LEU A 47 -1.19 -11.95 0.03
N SER A 48 -0.39 -10.99 0.51
CA SER A 48 -0.64 -10.30 1.78
C SER A 48 -2.00 -9.57 1.80
N LYS A 49 -2.38 -8.88 0.71
CA LYS A 49 -3.70 -8.25 0.55
C LYS A 49 -4.83 -9.29 0.53
N ALA A 50 -4.61 -10.44 -0.10
CA ALA A 50 -5.60 -11.50 -0.20
C ALA A 50 -5.87 -12.21 1.14
N LEU A 51 -4.82 -12.49 1.90
CA LEU A 51 -4.92 -13.05 3.27
C LEU A 51 -5.60 -12.08 4.25
N ARG A 52 -5.62 -10.78 3.95
CA ARG A 52 -6.35 -9.74 4.71
C ARG A 52 -7.82 -9.60 4.31
N GLY A 53 -8.27 -10.26 3.26
CA GLY A 53 -9.62 -10.07 2.70
C GLY A 53 -9.78 -8.82 1.81
N ASN A 54 -8.71 -8.03 1.65
CA ASN A 54 -8.72 -6.80 0.82
C ASN A 54 -8.56 -7.10 -0.69
N ARG A 55 -8.31 -8.36 -1.04
CA ARG A 55 -8.23 -8.83 -2.42
C ARG A 55 -8.87 -10.21 -2.51
N ARG A 56 -9.75 -10.39 -3.49
CA ARG A 56 -10.37 -11.69 -3.76
C ARG A 56 -9.34 -12.65 -4.35
N LEU A 57 -9.22 -13.85 -3.78
CA LEU A 57 -8.42 -14.93 -4.34
C LEU A 57 -9.12 -15.50 -5.58
N GLN A 58 -8.39 -15.60 -6.68
CA GLN A 58 -8.85 -16.23 -7.92
C GLN A 58 -8.78 -17.76 -7.80
N ASP A 59 -9.55 -18.47 -8.62
CA ASP A 59 -9.65 -19.94 -8.52
C ASP A 59 -8.29 -20.65 -8.69
N HIS A 60 -7.42 -20.15 -9.58
CA HIS A 60 -6.07 -20.68 -9.76
C HIS A 60 -5.17 -20.42 -8.55
N GLU A 61 -5.33 -19.28 -7.85
CA GLU A 61 -4.59 -18.96 -6.62
C GLU A 61 -5.05 -19.84 -5.45
N VAL A 62 -6.35 -20.08 -5.34
CA VAL A 62 -6.90 -21.03 -4.35
C VAL A 62 -6.35 -22.43 -4.60
N ALA A 63 -6.25 -22.86 -5.86
CA ALA A 63 -5.65 -24.14 -6.23
C ALA A 63 -4.16 -24.22 -5.84
N ALA A 64 -3.39 -23.16 -6.14
CA ALA A 64 -1.97 -23.10 -5.80
C ALA A 64 -1.73 -23.10 -4.28
N ILE A 65 -2.50 -22.30 -3.51
CA ILE A 65 -2.43 -22.27 -2.04
C ILE A 65 -2.76 -23.64 -1.46
N ALA A 66 -3.78 -24.33 -1.99
CA ALA A 66 -4.13 -25.68 -1.56
C ALA A 66 -2.98 -26.67 -1.80
N GLN A 67 -2.34 -26.60 -2.97
CA GLN A 67 -1.22 -27.45 -3.35
C GLN A 67 0.01 -27.22 -2.46
N VAL A 68 0.48 -25.97 -2.34
CA VAL A 68 1.67 -25.62 -1.53
C VAL A 68 1.41 -25.90 -0.05
N GLY A 69 0.21 -25.58 0.42
CA GLY A 69 -0.25 -25.81 1.79
C GLY A 69 -0.60 -27.26 2.12
N LYS A 70 -0.59 -28.16 1.14
CA LYS A 70 -0.97 -29.58 1.27
C LYS A 70 -2.35 -29.78 1.90
N VAL A 71 -3.33 -28.96 1.50
CA VAL A 71 -4.74 -29.08 1.87
C VAL A 71 -5.62 -29.24 0.64
N SER A 72 -6.89 -29.62 0.82
CA SER A 72 -7.83 -29.66 -0.31
C SER A 72 -8.36 -28.26 -0.65
N GLN A 73 -8.69 -28.01 -1.93
CA GLN A 73 -9.41 -26.78 -2.31
C GLN A 73 -10.79 -26.69 -1.62
N ARG A 74 -11.43 -27.85 -1.37
CA ARG A 74 -12.70 -27.94 -0.65
C ARG A 74 -12.58 -27.37 0.76
N TYR A 75 -11.48 -27.63 1.46
CA TYR A 75 -11.18 -27.04 2.75
C TYR A 75 -11.08 -25.51 2.66
N LEU A 76 -10.29 -24.96 1.73
CA LEU A 76 -10.16 -23.51 1.58
C LEU A 76 -11.50 -22.83 1.27
N ARG A 77 -12.36 -23.46 0.46
CA ARG A 77 -13.66 -22.89 0.05
C ARG A 77 -14.76 -23.01 1.07
N THR A 78 -14.82 -24.14 1.79
CA THR A 78 -16.00 -24.50 2.61
C THR A 78 -15.67 -24.93 4.03
N GLY A 79 -14.38 -25.02 4.39
CA GLY A 79 -13.93 -25.64 5.64
C GLY A 79 -13.98 -27.17 5.64
N ALA A 80 -14.68 -27.80 4.68
CA ALA A 80 -14.81 -29.25 4.64
C ALA A 80 -13.53 -29.94 4.13
N GLY A 81 -12.91 -30.74 4.98
CA GLY A 81 -11.72 -31.54 4.67
C GLY A 81 -10.64 -31.43 5.74
N ARG A 82 -9.51 -32.12 5.55
CA ARG A 82 -8.41 -32.12 6.52
C ARG A 82 -7.75 -30.72 6.59
N PRO A 83 -7.65 -30.10 7.77
CA PRO A 83 -6.91 -28.85 7.96
C PRO A 83 -5.39 -29.07 7.78
N PRO A 84 -4.60 -27.99 7.58
CA PRO A 84 -3.17 -28.11 7.40
C PRO A 84 -2.50 -28.78 8.61
N ALA A 85 -1.50 -29.63 8.35
CA ALA A 85 -0.74 -30.27 9.43
C ALA A 85 0.09 -29.22 10.18
N THR A 86 -0.33 -28.86 11.39
CA THR A 86 0.39 -27.92 12.25
C THR A 86 1.69 -28.55 12.74
N GLY A 87 2.78 -28.36 12.00
CA GLY A 87 4.12 -28.65 12.51
C GLY A 87 4.43 -27.74 13.70
N GLY A 88 4.37 -28.27 14.92
CA GLY A 88 4.69 -27.56 16.16
C GLY A 88 3.70 -26.45 16.52
N GLY A 89 2.64 -26.78 17.26
CA GLY A 89 1.58 -25.84 17.64
C GLY A 89 2.05 -24.54 18.32
N GLN A 90 3.20 -24.54 19.01
CA GLN A 90 3.80 -23.31 19.54
C GLN A 90 4.41 -22.41 18.46
N ALA A 91 5.04 -22.96 17.42
CA ALA A 91 5.63 -22.19 16.33
C ALA A 91 4.54 -21.58 15.45
N VAL A 92 3.47 -22.34 15.17
CA VAL A 92 2.28 -21.86 14.45
C VAL A 92 1.58 -20.76 15.24
N ARG A 93 1.40 -20.94 16.56
CA ARG A 93 0.77 -19.92 17.43
C ARG A 93 1.60 -18.63 17.49
N ARG A 94 2.91 -18.70 17.69
CA ARG A 94 3.79 -17.51 17.66
C ARG A 94 3.76 -16.78 16.31
N ARG A 95 3.72 -17.51 15.19
CA ARG A 95 3.57 -16.90 13.86
C ARG A 95 2.20 -16.29 13.65
N ALA A 96 1.14 -16.95 14.13
CA ALA A 96 -0.21 -16.41 14.08
C ALA A 96 -0.30 -15.10 14.90
N ASP A 97 0.22 -15.10 16.13
CA ASP A 97 0.27 -13.93 17.01
C ASP A 97 1.08 -12.78 16.38
N ALA A 98 2.23 -13.09 15.75
CA ALA A 98 3.05 -12.10 15.05
C ALA A 98 2.34 -11.49 13.83
N VAL A 99 1.72 -12.32 12.99
CA VAL A 99 0.94 -11.84 11.85
C VAL A 99 -0.26 -11.03 12.32
N ASP A 100 -0.92 -11.42 13.41
CA ASP A 100 -2.03 -10.65 13.96
C ASP A 100 -1.59 -9.29 14.52
N ALA A 101 -0.43 -9.24 15.18
CA ALA A 101 0.19 -7.99 15.60
C ALA A 101 0.53 -7.08 14.40
N ASP A 102 1.07 -7.63 13.32
CA ASP A 102 1.37 -6.88 12.09
C ASP A 102 0.10 -6.37 11.40
N LEU A 103 -0.95 -7.17 11.34
CA LEU A 103 -2.24 -6.73 10.82
C LEU A 103 -2.85 -5.62 11.66
N ARG A 104 -2.80 -5.78 12.99
CA ARG A 104 -3.30 -4.76 13.91
C ARG A 104 -2.53 -3.46 13.76
N ARG A 105 -1.21 -3.53 13.60
CA ARG A 105 -0.36 -2.38 13.30
C ARG A 105 -0.74 -1.71 11.99
N ALA A 106 -0.97 -2.48 10.93
CA ALA A 106 -1.39 -1.94 9.64
C ALA A 106 -2.76 -1.24 9.72
N GLN A 107 -3.74 -1.82 10.41
CA GLN A 107 -5.05 -1.21 10.64
C GLN A 107 -4.94 0.11 11.42
N ILE A 108 -4.14 0.12 12.49
CA ILE A 108 -3.90 1.31 13.31
C ILE A 108 -3.24 2.40 12.47
N LEU A 109 -2.26 2.05 11.63
CA LEU A 109 -1.58 2.97 10.74
C LEU A 109 -2.52 3.57 9.69
N GLU A 110 -3.30 2.74 9.02
CA GLU A 110 -4.24 3.17 7.98
C GLU A 110 -5.33 4.09 8.56
N ALA A 111 -5.88 3.75 9.73
CA ALA A 111 -6.83 4.60 10.43
C ALA A 111 -6.20 5.93 10.87
N THR A 112 -4.96 5.89 11.34
CA THR A 112 -4.19 7.10 11.72
C THR A 112 -3.98 8.01 10.50
N ALA A 113 -3.54 7.46 9.38
CA ALA A 113 -3.29 8.18 8.14
C ALA A 113 -4.56 8.86 7.63
N ARG A 114 -5.70 8.14 7.60
CA ARG A 114 -7.00 8.70 7.22
C ARG A 114 -7.50 9.79 8.18
N LEU A 115 -7.31 9.61 9.48
CA LEU A 115 -7.68 10.63 10.46
C LEU A 115 -6.87 11.92 10.26
N ILE A 116 -5.55 11.80 10.04
CA ILE A 116 -4.68 12.95 9.77
C ILE A 116 -5.07 13.63 8.46
N ALA A 117 -5.30 12.85 7.40
CA ALA A 117 -5.72 13.35 6.10
C ALA A 117 -7.00 14.20 6.19
N ARG A 118 -8.03 13.69 6.87
CA ARG A 118 -9.37 14.30 6.88
C ARG A 118 -9.60 15.34 7.97
N ARG A 119 -8.93 15.20 9.12
CA ARG A 119 -9.14 16.09 10.28
C ARG A 119 -7.98 17.05 10.51
N GLY A 120 -6.82 16.78 9.93
CA GLY A 120 -5.60 17.54 10.14
C GLY A 120 -4.78 17.05 11.32
N PHE A 121 -3.47 16.99 11.13
CA PHE A 121 -2.45 16.53 12.07
C PHE A 121 -2.67 17.14 13.44
N HIS A 122 -2.71 18.46 13.57
CA HIS A 122 -2.85 19.12 14.88
C HIS A 122 -4.17 18.81 15.60
N LYS A 123 -5.26 18.51 14.88
CA LYS A 123 -6.57 18.22 15.50
C LYS A 123 -6.71 16.76 15.96
N VAL A 124 -5.99 15.83 15.35
CA VAL A 124 -6.04 14.40 15.74
C VAL A 124 -5.33 14.19 17.08
N ARG A 125 -6.02 13.54 18.03
CA ARG A 125 -5.45 13.08 19.30
C ARG A 125 -5.24 11.56 19.29
N VAL A 126 -4.33 11.07 20.12
CA VAL A 126 -4.10 9.63 20.31
C VAL A 126 -5.40 8.91 20.71
N ALA A 127 -6.25 9.55 21.52
CA ALA A 127 -7.55 9.03 21.90
C ALA A 127 -8.52 8.86 20.71
N ASP A 128 -8.43 9.70 19.68
CA ASP A 128 -9.26 9.58 18.48
C ASP A 128 -8.84 8.38 17.63
N ILE A 129 -7.52 8.16 17.51
CA ILE A 129 -6.96 6.97 16.84
C ILE A 129 -7.38 5.71 17.59
N ALA A 130 -7.24 5.71 18.92
CA ALA A 130 -7.61 4.59 19.78
C ALA A 130 -9.10 4.23 19.60
N ARG A 131 -9.97 5.24 19.62
CA ARG A 131 -11.42 5.09 19.38
C ARG A 131 -11.71 4.54 17.99
N ALA A 132 -11.07 5.09 16.95
CA ALA A 132 -11.28 4.65 15.56
C ALA A 132 -10.85 3.20 15.32
N CYS A 133 -9.84 2.71 16.04
CA CYS A 133 -9.33 1.35 15.88
C CYS A 133 -9.95 0.34 16.88
N GLY A 134 -10.83 0.80 17.78
CA GLY A 134 -11.34 -0.03 18.89
C GLY A 134 -10.19 -0.59 19.75
N THR A 135 -9.22 0.26 20.12
CA THR A 135 -8.04 -0.13 20.90
C THR A 135 -7.78 0.83 22.06
N SER A 136 -6.82 0.52 22.93
CA SER A 136 -6.42 1.40 24.02
C SER A 136 -5.45 2.49 23.54
N THR A 137 -5.42 3.64 24.21
CA THR A 137 -4.40 4.68 23.97
C THR A 137 -2.99 4.16 24.19
N GLY A 138 -2.80 3.24 25.15
CA GLY A 138 -1.51 2.57 25.39
C GLY A 138 -1.04 1.76 24.17
N THR A 139 -1.96 1.05 23.51
CA THR A 139 -1.65 0.32 22.26
C THR A 139 -1.25 1.28 21.14
N VAL A 140 -1.90 2.44 21.03
CA VAL A 140 -1.51 3.46 20.03
C VAL A 140 -0.13 4.03 20.36
N HIS A 141 0.15 4.36 21.62
CA HIS A 141 1.47 4.87 22.05
C HIS A 141 2.59 3.85 21.84
N TYR A 142 2.30 2.55 21.99
CA TYR A 142 3.25 1.50 21.66
C TYR A 142 3.69 1.55 20.19
N HIS A 143 2.77 1.88 19.27
CA HIS A 143 3.09 2.00 17.84
C HIS A 143 3.64 3.39 17.46
N PHE A 144 3.14 4.44 18.10
CA PHE A 144 3.50 5.83 17.84
C PHE A 144 3.82 6.53 19.16
N PRO A 145 5.10 6.51 19.59
CA PRO A 145 5.48 7.10 20.86
C PRO A 145 5.10 8.58 20.95
N THR A 146 5.26 9.32 19.85
CA THR A 146 4.86 10.72 19.73
C THR A 146 3.89 10.94 18.57
N LYS A 147 3.28 12.11 18.55
CA LYS A 147 2.41 12.54 17.46
C LYS A 147 3.18 12.65 16.13
N ASP A 148 4.43 13.08 16.18
CA ASP A 148 5.32 13.19 15.01
C ASP A 148 5.64 11.81 14.43
N HIS A 149 5.75 10.78 15.28
CA HIS A 149 5.88 9.40 14.82
C HIS A 149 4.62 8.94 14.06
N ALA A 150 3.43 9.36 14.49
CA ALA A 150 2.19 9.06 13.79
C ALA A 150 2.12 9.74 12.41
N LEU A 151 2.55 11.01 12.31
CA LEU A 151 2.62 11.73 11.03
C LEU A 151 3.64 11.09 10.08
N ARG A 152 4.85 10.81 10.57
CA ARG A 152 5.87 10.13 9.77
C ARG A 152 5.40 8.77 9.30
N ALA A 153 4.72 8.01 10.16
CA ALA A 153 4.17 6.71 9.78
C ALA A 153 3.09 6.87 8.70
N ALA A 154 2.18 7.85 8.83
CA ALA A 154 1.18 8.14 7.80
C ALA A 154 1.82 8.54 6.47
N LEU A 155 2.90 9.32 6.49
CA LEU A 155 3.67 9.69 5.30
C LEU A 155 4.27 8.45 4.62
N VAL A 156 4.91 7.57 5.39
CA VAL A 156 5.48 6.32 4.87
C VAL A 156 4.39 5.40 4.32
N PHE A 157 3.25 5.30 5.00
CA PHE A 157 2.10 4.52 4.53
C PHE A 157 1.64 4.95 3.14
N TYR A 158 1.47 6.26 2.93
CA TYR A 158 1.06 6.79 1.64
C TYR A 158 2.17 6.69 0.59
N ALA A 159 3.44 6.93 0.94
CA ALA A 159 4.57 6.73 0.05
C ALA A 159 4.68 5.28 -0.44
N ASP A 160 4.53 4.29 0.45
CA ASP A 160 4.57 2.88 0.08
C ASP A 160 3.38 2.50 -0.83
N ARG A 161 2.19 3.04 -0.55
CA ARG A 161 1.01 2.86 -1.40
C ARG A 161 1.20 3.47 -2.79
N PHE A 162 1.75 4.68 -2.86
CA PHE A 162 2.11 5.36 -4.10
C PHE A 162 3.10 4.53 -4.92
N HIS A 163 4.19 4.08 -4.29
CA HIS A 163 5.20 3.25 -4.96
C HIS A 163 4.61 1.95 -5.49
N ALA A 164 3.78 1.25 -4.72
CA ALA A 164 3.13 0.02 -5.17
C ALA A 164 2.17 0.26 -6.36
N ARG A 165 1.46 1.40 -6.39
CA ARG A 165 0.60 1.79 -7.53
C ARG A 165 1.45 2.08 -8.77
N LEU A 166 2.56 2.80 -8.61
CA LEU A 166 3.45 3.14 -9.70
C LEU A 166 4.15 1.91 -10.30
N GLU A 167 4.64 0.99 -9.47
CA GLU A 167 5.26 -0.27 -9.91
C GLU A 167 4.28 -1.10 -10.76
N GLU A 168 3.03 -1.19 -10.33
CA GLU A 168 1.98 -1.89 -11.06
C GLU A 168 1.69 -1.26 -12.43
N GLU A 169 1.53 0.07 -12.49
CA GLU A 169 1.33 0.78 -13.74
C GLU A 169 2.53 0.59 -14.69
N PHE A 170 3.76 0.70 -14.17
CA PHE A 170 4.98 0.52 -14.96
C PHE A 170 5.15 -0.89 -15.52
N ARG A 171 4.68 -1.91 -14.80
CA ARG A 171 4.71 -3.31 -15.24
C ARG A 171 3.79 -3.54 -16.45
N THR A 172 2.74 -2.74 -16.59
CA THR A 172 1.75 -2.85 -17.68
C THR A 172 1.99 -1.91 -18.85
N ALA A 173 2.99 -1.03 -18.76
CA ALA A 173 3.33 -0.06 -19.79
C ALA A 173 4.38 -0.63 -20.78
N ASP A 174 4.04 -0.62 -22.08
CA ASP A 174 4.88 -1.18 -23.14
C ASP A 174 6.10 -0.33 -23.49
N THR A 175 6.04 0.99 -23.25
CA THR A 175 7.08 1.95 -23.65
C THR A 175 7.43 2.91 -22.51
N THR A 176 8.62 3.50 -22.58
CA THR A 176 9.07 4.51 -21.61
C THR A 176 8.20 5.79 -21.65
N VAL A 177 7.69 6.15 -22.83
CA VAL A 177 6.70 7.24 -23.00
C VAL A 177 5.40 6.91 -22.28
N GLU A 178 4.89 5.68 -22.42
CA GLU A 178 3.69 5.27 -21.70
C GLU A 178 3.92 5.27 -20.18
N LYS A 179 5.10 4.86 -19.71
CA LYS A 179 5.48 4.99 -18.29
C LYS A 179 5.45 6.44 -17.82
N LEU A 180 5.93 7.40 -18.61
CA LEU A 180 5.81 8.84 -18.27
C LEU A 180 4.35 9.28 -18.18
N ARG A 181 3.50 8.82 -19.10
CA ARG A 181 2.06 9.10 -19.03
C ARG A 181 1.44 8.51 -17.77
N ARG A 182 1.75 7.26 -17.43
CA ARG A 182 1.24 6.61 -16.21
C ARG A 182 1.74 7.28 -14.94
N LEU A 183 2.99 7.73 -14.92
CA LEU A 183 3.54 8.53 -13.83
C LEU A 183 2.71 9.81 -13.60
N ILE A 184 2.26 10.48 -14.65
CA ILE A 184 1.37 11.64 -14.54
C ILE A 184 0.02 11.23 -13.96
N GLU A 185 -0.62 10.19 -14.50
CA GLU A 185 -1.95 9.75 -14.06
C GLU A 185 -1.99 9.40 -12.56
N VAL A 186 -0.96 8.73 -12.03
CA VAL A 186 -0.94 8.34 -10.60
C VAL A 186 -0.73 9.51 -9.63
N GLN A 187 -0.40 10.70 -10.14
CA GLN A 187 -0.24 11.93 -9.36
C GLN A 187 -1.51 12.77 -9.28
N LEU A 188 -2.51 12.48 -10.12
CA LEU A 188 -3.73 13.27 -10.20
C LEU A 188 -4.63 12.97 -9.00
N THR A 189 -5.29 14.02 -8.50
CA THR A 189 -6.29 13.88 -7.43
C THR A 189 -7.65 13.55 -8.06
N THR A 190 -7.91 12.27 -8.32
CA THR A 190 -9.14 11.83 -9.00
C THR A 190 -10.15 11.15 -8.07
N THR A 191 -9.70 10.74 -6.88
CA THR A 191 -10.52 10.07 -5.87
C THR A 191 -10.36 10.72 -4.50
N GLU A 192 -11.26 10.42 -3.57
CA GLU A 192 -11.10 10.83 -2.16
C GLU A 192 -9.82 10.28 -1.54
N GLU A 193 -9.38 9.08 -1.95
CA GLU A 193 -8.15 8.49 -1.43
C GLU A 193 -6.90 9.24 -1.92
N ASP A 194 -6.92 9.74 -3.17
CA ASP A 194 -5.85 10.59 -3.69
C ASP A 194 -5.81 11.93 -2.95
N ALA A 195 -6.98 12.50 -2.64
CA ALA A 195 -7.07 13.73 -1.86
C ALA A 195 -6.57 13.54 -0.42
N ASP A 196 -6.90 12.40 0.19
CA ASP A 196 -6.42 12.03 1.52
C ASP A 196 -4.88 11.87 1.52
N GLU A 197 -4.32 11.24 0.49
CA GLU A 197 -2.88 11.08 0.28
C GLU A 197 -2.18 12.45 0.15
N TRP A 198 -2.63 13.30 -0.76
CA TRP A 198 -2.07 14.65 -0.95
C TRP A 198 -2.23 15.53 0.29
N SER A 199 -3.33 15.41 1.03
CA SER A 199 -3.54 16.14 2.28
C SER A 199 -2.44 15.82 3.31
N VAL A 200 -2.02 14.55 3.43
CA VAL A 200 -0.92 14.18 4.34
C VAL A 200 0.43 14.73 3.86
N TRP A 201 0.70 14.74 2.55
CA TRP A 201 1.90 15.35 1.98
C TRP A 201 2.00 16.85 2.29
N VAL A 202 0.93 17.60 2.05
CA VAL A 202 0.91 19.05 2.30
C VAL A 202 1.14 19.36 3.78
N GLN A 203 0.49 18.61 4.67
CA GLN A 203 0.68 18.76 6.10
C GLN A 203 2.10 18.38 6.54
N SER A 204 2.70 17.33 5.97
CA SER A 204 4.06 16.92 6.31
C SER A 204 5.11 17.94 5.86
N TRP A 205 4.90 18.62 4.72
CA TRP A 205 5.76 19.72 4.30
C TRP A 205 5.76 20.87 5.29
N ASN A 206 4.58 21.26 5.79
CA ASN A 206 4.48 22.29 6.83
C ASN A 206 5.28 21.90 8.08
N GLU A 207 5.10 20.68 8.60
CA GLU A 207 5.82 20.24 9.80
C GLU A 207 7.33 20.11 9.57
N ALA A 208 7.76 19.65 8.38
CA ALA A 208 9.18 19.53 8.03
C ALA A 208 9.90 20.91 7.92
N ILE A 209 9.16 21.97 7.60
CA ILE A 209 9.70 23.34 7.63
C ILE A 209 9.99 23.75 9.07
N LEU A 210 9.16 23.34 10.03
CA LEU A 210 9.24 23.76 11.43
C LEU A 210 10.16 22.87 12.29
N ASP A 211 10.20 21.56 12.05
CA ASP A 211 10.96 20.59 12.85
C ASP A 211 12.10 19.95 12.04
N PRO A 212 13.38 20.13 12.43
CA PRO A 212 14.53 19.50 11.80
C PRO A 212 14.47 17.96 11.72
N THR A 213 13.88 17.29 12.72
CA THR A 213 13.78 15.83 12.78
C THR A 213 12.83 15.31 11.69
N LEU A 214 11.70 15.99 11.49
CA LEU A 214 10.77 15.68 10.41
C LEU A 214 11.35 16.06 9.04
N ARG A 215 12.17 17.12 8.98
CA ARG A 215 12.86 17.55 7.77
C ARG A 215 13.77 16.47 7.19
N GLU A 216 14.52 15.74 8.03
CA GLU A 216 15.38 14.65 7.56
C GLU A 216 14.57 13.50 6.95
N GLY A 217 13.47 13.11 7.60
CA GLY A 217 12.54 12.11 7.05
C GLY A 217 11.95 12.55 5.71
N GLN A 218 11.53 13.80 5.60
CA GLN A 218 10.96 14.39 4.40
C GLN A 218 11.96 14.45 3.23
N LYS A 219 13.24 14.79 3.50
CA LYS A 219 14.31 14.79 2.49
C LYS A 219 14.45 13.42 1.83
N GLY A 220 14.44 12.34 2.62
CA GLY A 220 14.59 10.98 2.10
C GLY A 220 13.49 10.61 1.10
N VAL A 221 12.24 10.98 1.37
CA VAL A 221 11.14 10.65 0.45
C VAL A 221 11.14 11.53 -0.79
N HIS A 222 11.42 12.83 -0.65
CA HIS A 222 11.56 13.74 -1.79
C HIS A 222 12.67 13.33 -2.75
N VAL A 223 13.84 12.94 -2.23
CA VAL A 223 14.95 12.44 -3.07
C VAL A 223 14.53 11.19 -3.83
N ARG A 224 13.89 10.22 -3.17
CA ARG A 224 13.43 8.99 -3.81
C ARG A 224 12.43 9.25 -4.93
N TRP A 225 11.45 10.13 -4.69
CA TRP A 225 10.48 10.52 -5.70
C TRP A 225 11.16 11.17 -6.91
N ARG A 226 12.05 12.14 -6.68
CA ARG A 226 12.80 12.80 -7.74
C ARG A 226 13.64 11.83 -8.57
N GLU A 227 14.33 10.87 -7.93
CA GLU A 227 15.16 9.89 -8.65
C GLU A 227 14.31 9.00 -9.57
N ILE A 228 13.09 8.62 -9.18
CA ILE A 228 12.18 7.87 -10.07
C ILE A 228 11.89 8.65 -11.37
N VAL A 229 11.59 9.94 -11.25
CA VAL A 229 11.34 10.81 -12.41
C VAL A 229 12.61 10.96 -13.26
N LEU A 230 13.74 11.20 -12.59
CA LEU A 230 15.03 11.43 -13.24
C LEU A 230 15.50 10.19 -14.01
N ASP A 231 15.37 9.00 -13.43
CA ASP A 231 15.76 7.75 -14.08
C ASP A 231 14.89 7.42 -15.29
N LEU A 232 13.59 7.76 -15.22
CA LEU A 232 12.69 7.62 -16.36
C LEU A 232 13.07 8.59 -17.49
N LEU A 233 13.41 9.83 -17.17
CA LEU A 233 13.90 10.82 -18.15
C LEU A 233 15.25 10.43 -18.76
N ARG A 234 16.19 9.91 -17.95
CA ARG A 234 17.46 9.37 -18.45
C ARG A 234 17.24 8.17 -19.36
N THR A 235 16.22 7.37 -19.11
CA THR A 235 15.85 6.25 -20.00
C THR A 235 15.33 6.78 -21.34
N CYS A 236 14.46 7.80 -21.33
CA CYS A 236 14.02 8.48 -22.56
C CYS A 236 15.22 8.99 -23.38
N GLN A 237 16.21 9.60 -22.72
CA GLN A 237 17.43 10.07 -23.37
C GLN A 237 18.25 8.95 -24.03
N ARG A 238 18.40 7.80 -23.34
CA ARG A 238 19.06 6.63 -23.91
C ARG A 238 18.31 6.03 -25.11
N GLU A 239 16.99 6.14 -25.11
CA GLU A 239 16.13 5.73 -26.22
C GLU A 239 16.07 6.75 -27.37
N GLY A 240 16.85 7.84 -27.29
CA GLY A 240 16.95 8.86 -28.32
C GLY A 240 15.86 9.93 -28.26
N MET A 241 15.02 9.94 -27.23
CA MET A 241 14.05 11.00 -26.93
C MET A 241 14.70 12.10 -26.07
N ALA A 242 14.11 13.29 -25.98
CA ALA A 242 14.64 14.39 -25.14
C ALA A 242 16.14 14.71 -25.36
N GLN A 243 16.64 14.55 -26.59
CA GLN A 243 18.02 14.89 -26.93
C GLN A 243 18.29 16.37 -26.67
N GLY A 244 19.41 16.67 -26.00
CA GLY A 244 19.79 18.04 -25.64
C GLY A 244 19.02 18.64 -24.46
N ALA A 245 18.07 17.91 -23.85
CA ALA A 245 17.38 18.37 -22.65
C ALA A 245 18.19 18.12 -21.38
N ASP A 246 18.09 19.00 -20.39
CA ASP A 246 18.60 18.74 -19.04
C ASP A 246 17.55 17.92 -18.24
N ALA A 247 17.79 16.61 -18.13
CA ALA A 247 16.90 15.70 -17.39
C ALA A 247 16.75 16.09 -15.92
N GLY A 248 17.80 16.62 -15.29
CA GLY A 248 17.76 17.07 -13.91
C GLY A 248 16.86 18.29 -13.73
N ALA A 249 16.96 19.26 -14.64
CA ALA A 249 16.08 20.43 -14.65
C ALA A 249 14.64 20.07 -15.01
N MET A 250 14.43 19.15 -15.95
CA MET A 250 13.09 18.64 -16.29
C MET A 250 12.43 17.95 -15.10
N ALA A 251 13.16 17.07 -14.40
CA ALA A 251 12.66 16.44 -13.19
C ALA A 251 12.29 17.48 -12.12
N SER A 252 13.14 18.49 -11.87
CA SER A 252 12.84 19.59 -10.93
C SER A 252 11.55 20.33 -11.28
N ARG A 253 11.38 20.69 -12.55
CA ARG A 253 10.20 21.42 -13.03
C ARG A 253 8.95 20.57 -12.86
N PHE A 254 9.00 19.33 -13.32
CA PHE A 254 7.88 18.40 -13.22
C PHE A 254 7.43 18.20 -11.77
N THR A 255 8.34 17.84 -10.86
CA THR A 255 7.95 17.59 -9.46
C THR A 255 7.38 18.84 -8.80
N SER A 256 7.95 20.02 -9.08
CA SER A 256 7.45 21.28 -8.52
C SER A 256 6.07 21.66 -9.07
N MET A 257 5.81 21.40 -10.36
CA MET A 257 4.50 21.61 -10.97
C MET A 257 3.44 20.69 -10.36
N VAL A 258 3.77 19.40 -10.19
CA VAL A 258 2.87 18.43 -9.55
C VAL A 258 2.47 18.92 -8.16
N ASP A 259 3.45 19.26 -7.30
CA ASP A 259 3.19 19.72 -5.93
C ASP A 259 2.32 20.99 -5.91
N GLY A 260 2.66 21.98 -6.74
CA GLY A 260 1.93 23.25 -6.80
C GLY A 260 0.51 23.13 -7.35
N MET A 261 0.29 22.25 -8.33
CA MET A 261 -1.04 21.99 -8.89
C MET A 261 -1.90 21.17 -7.94
N ALA A 262 -1.33 20.15 -7.28
CA ALA A 262 -2.04 19.35 -6.28
C ALA A 262 -2.56 20.22 -5.12
N ILE A 263 -1.77 21.20 -4.65
CA ILE A 263 -2.23 22.19 -3.66
C ILE A 263 -3.43 22.98 -4.20
N GLN A 264 -3.40 23.43 -5.44
CA GLN A 264 -4.50 24.21 -6.03
C GLN A 264 -5.78 23.39 -6.16
N VAL A 265 -5.66 22.12 -6.59
CA VAL A 265 -6.78 21.18 -6.66
C VAL A 265 -7.39 20.96 -5.27
N LEU A 266 -6.55 20.66 -4.26
CA LEU A 266 -7.01 20.42 -2.89
C LEU A 266 -7.65 21.66 -2.25
N ALA A 267 -7.08 22.84 -2.48
CA ALA A 267 -7.57 24.08 -1.92
C ALA A 267 -8.79 24.65 -2.67
N GLY A 268 -9.14 24.07 -3.83
CA GLY A 268 -10.19 24.59 -4.71
C GLY A 268 -9.87 26.01 -5.20
N THR A 269 -8.60 26.32 -5.39
CA THR A 269 -8.16 27.67 -5.81
C THR A 269 -8.03 27.75 -7.31
N GLY A 270 -8.61 28.81 -7.90
CA GLY A 270 -8.58 29.02 -9.35
C GLY A 270 -9.47 28.04 -10.11
N ASP A 271 -9.10 27.77 -11.36
CA ASP A 271 -9.75 26.83 -12.28
C ASP A 271 -9.01 25.47 -12.36
N MET A 272 -8.13 25.18 -11.41
CA MET A 272 -7.33 23.95 -11.40
C MET A 272 -8.14 22.75 -10.90
N ASP A 273 -8.47 21.83 -11.82
CA ASP A 273 -8.99 20.50 -11.51
C ASP A 273 -8.04 19.39 -11.99
N ALA A 274 -8.40 18.13 -11.74
CA ALA A 274 -7.58 16.98 -12.15
C ALA A 274 -7.41 16.85 -13.67
N ALA A 275 -8.39 17.31 -14.46
CA ALA A 275 -8.32 17.28 -15.92
C ALA A 275 -7.31 18.33 -16.42
N ARG A 276 -7.40 19.55 -15.88
CA ARG A 276 -6.48 20.64 -16.20
C ARG A 276 -5.05 20.36 -15.75
N MET A 277 -4.89 19.79 -14.56
CA MET A 277 -3.59 19.34 -14.05
C MET A 277 -2.97 18.30 -15.00
N ARG A 278 -3.75 17.32 -15.48
CA ARG A 278 -3.28 16.32 -16.46
C ARG A 278 -2.77 16.99 -17.74
N GLU A 279 -3.54 17.90 -18.32
CA GLU A 279 -3.15 18.60 -19.56
C GLU A 279 -1.81 19.32 -19.39
N LEU A 280 -1.68 20.13 -18.32
CA LEU A 280 -0.47 20.91 -18.08
C LEU A 280 0.75 20.03 -17.79
N LEU A 281 0.57 18.89 -17.12
CA LEU A 281 1.65 17.95 -16.85
C LEU A 281 2.07 17.16 -18.09
N LEU A 282 1.14 16.87 -19.01
CA LEU A 282 1.48 16.28 -20.31
C LEU A 282 2.31 17.25 -21.16
N ASP A 283 1.98 18.54 -21.10
CA ASP A 283 2.69 19.60 -21.84
C ASP A 283 4.04 19.96 -21.22
N ALA A 284 4.26 19.63 -19.94
CA ALA A 284 5.47 19.97 -19.19
C ALA A 284 6.76 19.39 -19.79
N PHE A 285 6.64 18.37 -20.64
CA PHE A 285 7.77 17.71 -21.30
C PHE A 285 7.98 18.17 -22.74
N GLU A 286 7.08 18.98 -23.30
CA GLU A 286 7.25 19.58 -24.62
C GLU A 286 8.34 20.68 -24.61
N PRO A 287 9.06 20.91 -25.73
CA PRO A 287 9.00 20.16 -27.00
C PRO A 287 9.86 18.87 -27.00
N TYR A 288 10.49 18.52 -25.87
CA TYR A 288 11.50 17.46 -25.81
C TYR A 288 10.91 16.05 -25.89
N ILE A 289 9.73 15.84 -25.31
CA ILE A 289 8.99 14.58 -25.35
C ILE A 289 7.52 14.92 -25.61
N THR A 290 6.98 14.48 -26.74
CA THR A 290 5.55 14.58 -27.01
C THR A 290 4.84 13.45 -26.31
N LEU A 291 4.07 13.77 -25.27
CA LEU A 291 3.29 12.78 -24.55
C LEU A 291 1.88 12.64 -25.10
N ARG A 292 1.25 13.68 -25.65
CA ARG A 292 -0.12 13.64 -26.17
C ARG A 292 -0.30 12.52 -27.21
N ARG A 293 -1.39 11.75 -27.11
CA ARG A 293 -1.75 10.83 -28.19
C ARG A 293 -2.08 11.66 -29.44
N GLY A 294 -1.45 11.33 -30.56
CA GLY A 294 -1.91 11.76 -31.88
C GLY A 294 -3.24 11.11 -32.25
#